data_AF-A0A142JGP5-F1
#
_entry.id   AF-A0A142JGP5-F1
#
_cell.length_a   1.000
_cell.length_b   1.000
_cell.length_c   1.000
_cell.angle_alpha   90.00
_cell.angle_beta   90.00
_cell.angle_gamma   90.00
#
_symmetry.space_group_name_H-M   'P 1'
#
loop_
_entity.id
_entity.type
_entity.pdbx_description
1 polymer ?
#
loop_
_entity_poly.entity_id
_entity_poly.type
_entity_poly.pdbx_seq_one_letter_code
_entity_poly.pdbx_strand_id
1 'polypeptide(L)'
;MSFMTAIFRYFDRRTDRAHAAQLESFLGGLARMTDEEIAELVVFATHVRHGLEAAGTTVLDPFTLMVKKPGAETQLTALAINLQRQGNTTAYAATAVWVHSLRAANRQTLRPLVAQMWRELRRGFPLVAQARDSIRARVGTEVEISDATALPLGLAA
;
A
#
# COMPACT_ATOMS: atom_id res chain seq x y z
N MET A 1 -35.60 10.83 -8.61
CA MET A 1 -34.15 10.57 -8.50
C MET A 1 -33.44 11.68 -9.27
N SER A 2 -32.61 12.52 -8.62
CA SER A 2 -32.07 13.75 -9.24
C SER A 2 -30.91 13.47 -10.21
N PHE A 3 -30.82 14.24 -11.30
CA PHE A 3 -29.76 14.16 -12.32
C PHE A 3 -28.35 14.28 -11.73
N MET A 4 -28.17 15.16 -10.72
CA MET A 4 -26.90 15.28 -9.98
C MET A 4 -26.50 13.97 -9.29
N THR A 5 -27.46 13.27 -8.69
CA THR A 5 -27.20 12.00 -8.00
C THR A 5 -26.76 10.91 -8.99
N ALA A 6 -27.28 10.91 -10.22
CA ALA A 6 -26.87 9.98 -11.26
C ALA A 6 -25.43 10.24 -11.74
N ILE A 7 -25.05 11.51 -11.91
CA ILE A 7 -23.69 11.92 -12.30
C ILE A 7 -22.66 11.53 -11.23
N PHE A 8 -22.94 11.83 -9.96
CA PHE A 8 -22.04 11.45 -8.86
C PHE A 8 -21.83 9.93 -8.80
N ARG A 9 -22.90 9.13 -8.90
CA ARG A 9 -22.79 7.66 -8.94
C ARG A 9 -22.01 7.15 -10.15
N TYR A 10 -22.11 7.81 -11.30
CA TYR A 10 -21.35 7.44 -12.50
C TYR A 10 -19.85 7.67 -12.30
N PHE A 11 -19.46 8.85 -11.78
CA PHE A 11 -18.06 9.17 -11.49
C PHE A 11 -17.47 8.27 -10.39
N ASP A 12 -18.24 7.98 -9.35
CA ASP A 12 -17.81 7.12 -8.25
C ASP A 12 -17.54 5.68 -8.74
N ARG A 13 -18.47 5.12 -9.54
CA ARG A 13 -18.27 3.80 -10.18
C ARG A 13 -17.08 3.76 -11.14
N ARG A 14 -16.81 4.83 -11.87
CA ARG A 14 -15.66 4.91 -12.78
C ARG A 14 -14.34 4.94 -11.99
N THR A 15 -14.33 5.68 -10.88
CA THR A 15 -13.17 5.81 -10.00
C THR A 15 -12.85 4.48 -9.31
N ASP A 16 -13.88 3.79 -8.81
CA ASP A 16 -13.74 2.45 -8.23
C ASP A 16 -13.17 1.44 -9.22
N ARG A 17 -13.66 1.43 -10.47
CA ARG A 17 -13.12 0.56 -11.53
C ARG A 17 -11.65 0.86 -11.83
N ALA A 18 -11.28 2.15 -11.88
CA ALA A 18 -9.89 2.54 -12.13
C ALA A 18 -8.98 2.08 -10.98
N HIS A 19 -9.42 2.23 -9.73
CA HIS A 19 -8.66 1.74 -8.57
C HIS A 19 -8.56 0.22 -8.52
N ALA A 20 -9.63 -0.49 -8.88
CA ALA A 20 -9.62 -1.94 -8.99
C ALA A 20 -8.61 -2.41 -10.05
N ALA A 21 -8.66 -1.85 -11.26
CA ALA A 21 -7.72 -2.19 -12.33
C ALA A 21 -6.26 -1.89 -11.96
N GLN A 22 -6.00 -0.79 -11.25
CA GLN A 22 -4.67 -0.48 -10.72
C GLN A 22 -4.19 -1.53 -9.72
N LEU A 23 -5.05 -1.94 -8.78
CA LEU A 23 -4.73 -2.96 -7.78
C LEU A 23 -4.57 -4.35 -8.39
N GLU A 24 -5.38 -4.71 -9.39
CA GLU A 24 -5.22 -5.96 -10.14
C GLU A 24 -3.89 -5.99 -10.89
N SER A 25 -3.50 -4.87 -11.52
CA SER A 25 -2.17 -4.75 -12.15
C SER A 25 -1.05 -4.88 -11.13
N PHE A 26 -1.20 -4.27 -9.95
CA PHE A 26 -0.21 -4.36 -8.87
C PHE A 26 -0.10 -5.80 -8.35
N LEU A 27 -1.23 -6.48 -8.11
CA LEU A 27 -1.31 -7.90 -7.76
C LEU A 27 -0.64 -8.79 -8.80
N GLY A 28 -0.88 -8.54 -10.08
CA GLY A 28 -0.20 -9.25 -11.17
C GLY A 28 1.32 -9.03 -11.17
N GLY A 29 1.80 -7.91 -10.63
CA GLY A 29 3.22 -7.68 -10.35
C GLY A 29 3.70 -8.57 -9.20
N LEU A 30 3.04 -8.48 -8.03
CA LEU A 30 3.38 -9.27 -6.84
C LEU A 30 3.41 -10.78 -7.12
N ALA A 31 2.44 -11.29 -7.88
CA ALA A 31 2.34 -12.70 -8.20
C ALA A 31 3.51 -13.24 -9.04
N ARG A 32 4.27 -12.37 -9.71
CA ARG A 32 5.46 -12.72 -10.51
C ARG A 32 6.77 -12.56 -9.74
N MET A 33 6.74 -11.89 -8.59
CA MET A 33 7.91 -11.68 -7.76
C MET A 33 8.24 -12.94 -6.97
N THR A 34 9.53 -13.16 -6.70
CA THR A 34 9.95 -14.23 -5.78
C THR A 34 9.65 -13.85 -4.32
N ASP A 35 9.70 -14.83 -3.41
CA ASP A 35 9.47 -14.58 -1.99
C ASP A 35 10.52 -13.61 -1.42
N GLU A 36 11.76 -13.65 -1.91
CA GLU A 36 12.84 -12.71 -1.55
C GLU A 36 12.54 -11.29 -2.04
N GLU A 37 12.09 -11.13 -3.28
CA GLU A 37 11.71 -9.82 -3.82
C GLU A 37 10.51 -9.23 -3.06
N ILE A 38 9.54 -10.08 -2.68
CA ILE A 38 8.43 -9.68 -1.82
C ILE A 38 8.93 -9.28 -0.43
N ALA A 39 9.90 -10.00 0.14
CA ALA A 39 10.48 -9.67 1.43
C ALA A 39 11.18 -8.30 1.40
N GLU A 40 11.93 -8.00 0.34
CA GLU A 40 12.50 -6.66 0.13
C GLU A 40 11.40 -5.60 0.06
N LEU A 41 10.34 -5.84 -0.71
CA LEU A 41 9.19 -4.93 -0.80
C LEU A 41 8.54 -4.71 0.57
N VAL A 42 8.37 -5.75 1.39
CA VAL A 42 7.82 -5.65 2.76
C VAL A 42 8.72 -4.79 3.64
N VAL A 43 10.05 -4.93 3.55
CA VAL A 43 10.99 -4.06 4.27
C VAL A 43 10.83 -2.60 3.84
N PHE A 44 10.77 -2.32 2.53
CA PHE A 44 10.57 -0.95 2.05
C PHE A 44 9.19 -0.38 2.41
N ALA A 45 8.13 -1.20 2.33
CA ALA A 45 6.79 -0.79 2.75
C ALA A 45 6.76 -0.48 4.26
N THR A 46 7.46 -1.26 5.08
CA THR A 46 7.64 -1.01 6.51
C THR A 46 8.35 0.31 6.76
N HIS A 47 9.46 0.55 6.04
CA HIS A 47 10.20 1.81 6.12
C HIS A 47 9.33 3.02 5.76
N VAL A 48 8.55 2.92 4.68
CA VAL A 48 7.58 3.97 4.29
C VAL A 48 6.56 4.20 5.40
N ARG A 49 6.02 3.14 6.00
CA ARG A 49 5.07 3.26 7.12
C ARG A 49 5.66 3.98 8.30
N HIS A 50 6.86 3.61 8.75
CA HIS A 50 7.51 4.29 9.88
C HIS A 50 7.71 5.79 9.59
N GLY A 51 8.09 6.14 8.36
CA GLY A 51 8.18 7.54 7.93
C GLY A 51 6.82 8.27 8.00
N LEU A 52 5.74 7.62 7.58
CA LEU A 52 4.38 8.16 7.70
C LEU A 52 3.94 8.31 9.17
N GLU A 53 4.25 7.33 10.01
CA GLU A 53 3.94 7.35 11.45
C GLU A 53 4.70 8.43 12.19
N ALA A 54 5.99 8.63 11.87
CA ALA A 54 6.79 9.74 12.38
C ALA A 54 6.20 11.11 11.98
N ALA A 55 5.55 11.20 10.82
CA ALA A 55 4.78 12.37 10.38
C ALA A 55 3.33 12.40 10.92
N GLY A 56 3.00 11.56 11.90
CA GLY A 56 1.69 11.50 12.55
C GLY A 56 0.58 10.87 11.69
N THR A 57 0.92 9.98 10.77
CA THR A 57 -0.01 9.31 9.84
C THR A 57 0.06 7.80 10.01
N THR A 58 -0.79 7.26 10.90
CA THR A 58 -0.85 5.83 11.20
C THR A 58 -1.68 5.06 10.17
N VAL A 59 -1.00 4.40 9.23
CA VAL A 59 -1.65 3.66 8.14
C VAL A 59 -2.10 2.24 8.51
N LEU A 60 -1.68 1.71 9.67
CA LEU A 60 -2.15 0.41 10.19
C LEU A 60 -3.61 0.43 10.65
N ASP A 61 -4.15 1.59 10.98
CA ASP A 61 -5.60 1.77 11.21
C ASP A 61 -6.18 2.69 10.13
N PRO A 62 -6.38 2.15 8.91
CA PRO A 62 -6.76 2.95 7.77
C PRO A 62 -8.18 3.52 7.91
N PHE A 63 -9.07 2.87 8.68
CA PHE A 63 -10.42 3.37 8.94
C PHE A 63 -10.39 4.61 9.83
N THR A 64 -9.67 4.55 10.96
CA THR A 64 -9.52 5.71 11.85
C THR A 64 -8.77 6.84 11.16
N LEU A 65 -7.73 6.51 10.39
CA LEU A 65 -6.97 7.51 9.63
C LEU A 65 -7.87 8.25 8.64
N MET A 66 -8.78 7.57 7.95
CA MET A 66 -9.64 8.21 6.96
C MET A 66 -10.70 9.12 7.57
N VAL A 67 -11.12 8.87 8.81
CA VAL A 67 -11.95 9.79 9.59
C VAL A 67 -11.14 11.02 10.04
N LYS A 68 -9.92 10.82 10.56
CA LYS A 68 -9.09 11.90 11.13
C LYS A 68 -8.44 12.79 10.07
N LYS A 69 -8.05 12.22 8.93
CA LYS A 69 -7.36 12.91 7.82
C LYS A 69 -7.94 12.45 6.47
N PRO A 70 -9.11 12.96 6.04
CA PRO A 70 -9.76 12.55 4.79
C PRO A 70 -8.89 12.69 3.53
N GLY A 71 -7.92 13.62 3.53
CA GLY A 71 -6.99 13.84 2.42
C GLY A 71 -5.77 12.89 2.37
N ALA A 72 -5.58 12.01 3.36
CA ALA A 72 -4.38 11.17 3.45
C ALA A 72 -4.21 10.24 2.25
N GLU A 73 -5.29 9.64 1.73
CA GLU A 73 -5.24 8.77 0.55
C GLU A 73 -4.78 9.52 -0.70
N THR A 74 -5.27 10.75 -0.90
CA THR A 74 -4.92 11.58 -2.05
C THR A 74 -3.48 12.07 -1.95
N GLN A 75 -3.04 12.51 -0.76
CA GLN A 75 -1.65 12.91 -0.52
C GLN A 75 -0.67 11.77 -0.76
N LEU A 76 -0.98 10.58 -0.25
CA LEU A 76 -0.13 9.40 -0.43
C LEU A 76 -0.12 8.91 -1.88
N THR A 77 -1.26 9.01 -2.58
CA THR A 77 -1.34 8.75 -4.03
C THR A 77 -0.44 9.72 -4.81
N ALA A 78 -0.45 11.02 -4.48
CA ALA A 78 0.40 12.01 -5.13
C ALA A 78 1.89 11.71 -4.90
N LEU A 79 2.27 11.30 -3.68
CA LEU A 79 3.63 10.85 -3.38
C LEU A 79 4.03 9.65 -4.25
N ALA A 80 3.19 8.61 -4.31
CA ALA A 80 3.46 7.43 -5.12
C ALA A 80 3.66 7.79 -6.61
N ILE A 81 2.78 8.62 -7.17
CA ILE A 81 2.91 9.07 -8.57
C ILE A 81 4.21 9.86 -8.79
N ASN A 82 4.62 10.70 -7.85
CA ASN A 82 5.88 11.43 -7.95
C ASN A 82 7.09 10.49 -7.92
N LEU A 83 7.10 9.49 -7.04
CA LEU A 83 8.14 8.45 -7.00
C LEU A 83 8.22 7.66 -8.30
N GLN A 84 7.06 7.31 -8.87
CA GLN A 84 6.99 6.63 -10.17
C GLN A 84 7.59 7.50 -11.29
N ARG A 85 7.25 8.80 -11.33
CA ARG A 85 7.77 9.75 -12.32
C ARG A 85 9.28 9.96 -12.22
N GLN A 86 9.84 9.82 -11.02
CA GLN A 86 11.28 9.88 -10.77
C GLN A 86 12.00 8.57 -11.14
N GLY A 87 11.28 7.54 -11.60
CA GLY A 87 11.85 6.22 -11.90
C GLY A 87 12.16 5.40 -10.64
N ASN A 88 11.76 5.85 -9.44
CA ASN A 88 11.98 5.12 -8.20
C ASN A 88 10.88 4.06 -8.01
N THR A 89 10.99 2.98 -8.76
CA THR A 89 10.01 1.89 -8.81
C THR A 89 9.84 1.18 -7.47
N THR A 90 10.92 0.99 -6.71
CA THR A 90 10.89 0.36 -5.38
C THR A 90 10.12 1.20 -4.38
N ALA A 91 10.42 2.49 -4.26
CA ALA A 91 9.70 3.38 -3.34
C ALA A 91 8.25 3.57 -3.79
N TYR A 92 7.98 3.62 -5.09
CA TYR A 92 6.63 3.61 -5.63
C TYR A 92 5.84 2.37 -5.17
N ALA A 93 6.38 1.17 -5.38
CA ALA A 93 5.72 -0.08 -5.03
C ALA A 93 5.45 -0.17 -3.51
N ALA A 94 6.44 0.19 -2.69
CA ALA A 94 6.31 0.24 -1.24
C ALA A 94 5.22 1.23 -0.77
N THR A 95 5.14 2.40 -1.41
CA THR A 95 4.09 3.40 -1.13
C THR A 95 2.73 2.91 -1.62
N ALA A 96 2.68 2.23 -2.77
CA ALA A 96 1.44 1.72 -3.36
C ALA A 96 0.71 0.71 -2.46
N VAL A 97 1.45 -0.12 -1.70
CA VAL A 97 0.87 -1.03 -0.68
C VAL A 97 -0.05 -0.25 0.27
N TRP A 98 0.42 0.89 0.78
CA TRP A 98 -0.35 1.72 1.71
C TRP A 98 -1.45 2.50 1.01
N VAL A 99 -1.22 3.01 -0.21
CA VAL A 99 -2.26 3.66 -1.02
C VAL A 99 -3.45 2.73 -1.23
N HIS A 100 -3.21 1.49 -1.65
CA HIS A 100 -4.27 0.50 -1.86
C HIS A 100 -5.01 0.18 -0.57
N SER A 101 -4.29 0.07 0.55
CA SER A 101 -4.90 -0.14 1.87
C SER A 101 -5.83 1.03 2.27
N LEU A 102 -5.40 2.28 2.11
CA LEU A 102 -6.26 3.45 2.40
C LEU A 102 -7.48 3.52 1.49
N ARG A 103 -7.34 3.18 0.21
CA ARG A 103 -8.48 3.15 -0.73
C ARG A 103 -9.56 2.15 -0.31
N ALA A 104 -9.17 0.97 0.19
CA ALA A 104 -10.11 -0.05 0.64
C ALA A 104 -10.83 0.27 1.96
N ALA A 105 -10.29 1.19 2.77
CA ALA A 105 -11.00 1.72 3.92
C ALA A 105 -12.25 2.51 3.50
N ASN A 106 -12.13 3.36 2.46
CA ASN A 106 -13.24 4.14 1.92
C ASN A 106 -14.11 3.36 0.92
N ARG A 107 -13.57 2.32 0.27
CA ARG A 107 -14.24 1.59 -0.82
C ARG A 107 -14.32 0.11 -0.52
N GLN A 108 -15.48 -0.33 -0.05
CA GLN A 108 -15.71 -1.73 0.32
C GLN A 108 -15.46 -2.70 -0.83
N THR A 109 -15.73 -2.28 -2.07
CA THR A 109 -15.51 -3.05 -3.31
C THR A 109 -14.04 -3.45 -3.52
N LEU A 110 -13.09 -2.72 -2.95
CA LEU A 110 -11.65 -3.01 -3.09
C LEU A 110 -11.10 -3.94 -1.99
N ARG A 111 -11.85 -4.17 -0.91
CA ARG A 111 -11.37 -4.95 0.25
C ARG A 111 -10.93 -6.38 -0.12
N PRO A 112 -11.65 -7.15 -0.97
CA PRO A 112 -11.20 -8.49 -1.35
C PRO A 112 -9.85 -8.48 -2.08
N LEU A 113 -9.63 -7.49 -2.96
CA LEU A 113 -8.38 -7.34 -3.70
C LEU A 113 -7.23 -6.91 -2.77
N VAL A 114 -7.50 -6.04 -1.80
CA VAL A 114 -6.49 -5.63 -0.80
C VAL A 114 -6.14 -6.78 0.14
N ALA A 115 -7.11 -7.59 0.56
CA ALA A 115 -6.83 -8.81 1.33
C ALA A 115 -5.96 -9.78 0.53
N GLN A 116 -6.23 -9.94 -0.77
CA GLN A 116 -5.36 -10.72 -1.66
C GLN A 116 -3.95 -10.12 -1.74
N MET A 117 -3.81 -8.80 -1.82
CA MET A 117 -2.50 -8.13 -1.85
C MET A 117 -1.71 -8.43 -0.56
N TRP A 118 -2.33 -8.32 0.61
CA TRP A 118 -1.68 -8.65 1.87
C TRP A 118 -1.33 -10.14 1.99
N ARG A 119 -2.13 -11.04 1.41
CA ARG A 119 -1.79 -12.45 1.30
C ARG A 119 -0.58 -12.69 0.41
N GLU A 120 -0.47 -12.00 -0.73
CA GLU A 120 0.73 -12.04 -1.58
C GLU A 120 1.94 -11.38 -0.92
N LEU A 121 1.78 -10.44 0.00
CA LEU A 121 2.90 -9.87 0.76
C LEU A 121 3.38 -10.81 1.87
N ARG A 122 2.48 -11.59 2.47
CA ARG A 122 2.79 -12.52 3.57
C ARG A 122 3.82 -13.59 3.22
N ARG A 123 3.96 -13.99 1.95
CA ARG A 123 5.01 -14.93 1.51
C ARG A 123 6.43 -14.42 1.77
N GLY A 124 6.65 -13.10 1.76
CA GLY A 124 7.96 -12.53 2.09
C GLY A 124 8.24 -12.42 3.59
N PHE A 125 7.24 -12.63 4.46
CA PHE A 125 7.40 -12.41 5.91
C PHE A 125 8.51 -13.27 6.54
N PRO A 126 8.65 -14.57 6.22
CA PRO A 126 9.74 -15.39 6.76
C PRO A 126 11.14 -14.90 6.37
N LEU A 127 11.26 -14.13 5.28
CA LEU A 127 12.54 -13.70 4.72
C LEU A 127 12.90 -12.24 5.03
N VAL A 128 12.06 -11.52 5.80
CA VAL A 128 12.25 -10.09 6.11
C VAL A 128 13.61 -9.81 6.76
N ALA A 129 14.07 -10.65 7.69
CA ALA A 129 15.36 -10.47 8.34
C ALA A 129 16.53 -10.58 7.34
N GLN A 130 16.47 -11.56 6.44
CA GLN A 130 17.47 -11.73 5.38
C GLN A 130 17.42 -10.56 4.38
N ALA A 131 16.23 -10.13 3.98
CA ALA A 131 16.04 -8.98 3.10
C ALA A 131 16.62 -7.70 3.71
N ARG A 132 16.41 -7.46 5.01
CA ARG A 132 17.03 -6.35 5.74
C ARG A 132 18.56 -6.42 5.65
N ASP A 133 19.16 -7.59 5.88
CA ASP A 133 20.61 -7.74 5.86
C ASP A 133 21.17 -7.49 4.45
N SER A 134 20.50 -7.98 3.41
CA SER A 134 20.82 -7.69 2.00
C SER A 134 20.69 -6.21 1.65
N ILE A 135 19.66 -5.52 2.14
CA ILE A 135 19.48 -4.07 1.95
C ILE A 135 20.59 -3.30 2.67
N ARG A 136 20.88 -3.65 3.93
CA ARG A 136 21.97 -3.05 4.72
C ARG A 136 23.32 -3.20 4.01
N ALA A 137 23.60 -4.37 3.44
CA ALA A 137 24.85 -4.60 2.72
C ALA A 137 25.00 -3.70 1.48
N ARG A 138 23.89 -3.38 0.79
CA ARG A 138 23.88 -2.52 -0.39
C ARG A 138 23.91 -1.03 -0.07
N VAL A 139 23.17 -0.60 0.96
CA VAL A 139 22.92 0.82 1.27
C VAL A 139 23.82 1.33 2.42
N GLY A 140 24.40 0.43 3.21
CA GLY A 140 25.27 0.77 4.34
C GLY A 140 24.54 1.32 5.57
N THR A 141 23.21 1.39 5.55
CA THR A 141 22.38 1.93 6.63
C THR A 141 21.47 0.84 7.20
N GLU A 142 21.26 0.90 8.52
CA GLU A 142 20.35 -0.03 9.21
C GLU A 142 18.89 0.35 8.92
N VAL A 143 18.07 -0.67 8.62
CA VAL A 143 16.64 -0.51 8.34
C VAL A 143 15.85 -1.14 9.47
N GLU A 144 14.98 -0.34 10.09
CA GLU A 144 14.09 -0.77 11.16
C GLU A 144 12.98 -1.68 10.60
N ILE A 145 12.77 -2.84 11.25
CA ILE A 145 11.85 -3.90 10.78
C ILE A 145 11.05 -4.56 11.92
N SER A 146 11.12 -4.06 13.16
CA SER A 146 10.57 -4.70 14.36
C SER A 146 9.11 -5.16 14.24
N ASP A 147 8.31 -4.48 13.42
CA ASP A 147 6.90 -4.74 13.17
C ASP A 147 6.58 -4.87 11.66
N ALA A 148 7.53 -5.35 10.86
CA ALA A 148 7.38 -5.49 9.41
C ALA A 148 6.27 -6.46 8.98
N THR A 149 5.85 -7.37 9.86
CA THR A 149 4.74 -8.31 9.63
C THR A 149 3.38 -7.76 10.07
N ALA A 150 3.34 -6.51 10.56
CA ALA A 150 2.10 -5.85 10.94
C ALA A 150 1.18 -5.65 9.73
N LEU A 151 -0.11 -5.84 9.98
CA LEU A 151 -1.15 -5.81 8.96
C LEU A 151 -2.15 -4.69 9.24
N PRO A 152 -2.72 -4.05 8.21
CA PRO A 152 -3.74 -3.05 8.42
C PRO A 152 -5.03 -3.67 8.99
N LEU A 153 -5.53 -3.06 10.06
CA LEU A 153 -6.72 -3.50 10.77
C LEU A 153 -7.91 -3.57 9.82
N GLY A 154 -8.62 -4.70 9.84
CA GLY A 154 -9.85 -4.92 9.08
C GLY A 154 -9.70 -5.04 7.56
N LEU A 155 -8.48 -5.08 7.02
CA LEU A 155 -8.23 -5.17 5.56
C LEU A 155 -7.40 -6.39 5.13
N ALA A 156 -6.77 -7.10 6.07
CA ALA A 156 -5.85 -8.21 5.79
C ALA A 156 -6.33 -9.57 6.33
N ALA A 157 -7.64 -9.76 6.49
CA ALA A 157 -8.23 -11.04 6.91
C ALA A 157 -8.12 -12.09 5.80
#